data_AF-A0AAN0M5B2-F1
#
_entry.id   AF-A0AAN0M5B2-F1
#
_cell.length_a   1.000
_cell.length_b   1.000
_cell.length_c   1.000
_cell.angle_alpha   90.00
_cell.angle_beta   90.00
_cell.angle_gamma   90.00
#
_symmetry.space_group_name_H-M   'P 1'
#
loop_
_entity.id
_entity.type
_entity.pdbx_description
1 polymer ?
#
loop_
_entity_poly.entity_id
_entity_poly.type
_entity_poly.pdbx_seq_one_letter_code
_entity_poly.pdbx_strand_id
1 'polypeptide(L)'
;MTQSRKIKDGIANFFTYLASSATFLILIAIFAFVIATGKDTLSMEMLRNDYWSQNYLVEWTDQTQQTFTKPDHLGDEVVYSTKYGIGFTNEINHEKQRLIRVSYIDDDSVFNQSVNATKGPSYGESLTVSIGDQIEKIEGVNATGTTILMGTTFADKAESMVMKLDSTESLTSLYYKTPGGGIWGSLLATLMLIGISLLFALPIGIFAKNLSDGNCPTFKIQQFY
;
A
#
# COMPACT_ATOMS: atom_id res chain seq x y z
N MET A 1 52.57 36.99 8.27
CA MET A 1 51.81 35.90 8.92
C MET A 1 52.74 35.13 9.85
N THR A 2 52.47 35.11 11.15
CA THR A 2 53.30 34.43 12.17
C THR A 2 53.05 32.92 12.17
N GLN A 3 54.09 32.10 12.36
CA GLN A 3 54.03 30.63 12.30
C GLN A 3 52.96 30.01 13.23
N SER A 4 52.70 30.65 14.37
CA SER A 4 51.65 30.24 15.31
C SER A 4 50.23 30.30 14.71
N ARG A 5 49.94 31.24 13.79
CA ARG A 5 48.64 31.31 13.10
C ARG A 5 48.46 30.20 12.09
N LYS A 6 49.50 29.86 11.32
CA LYS A 6 49.46 28.74 10.34
C LYS A 6 49.16 27.39 10.98
N ILE A 7 49.73 27.13 12.17
CA ILE A 7 49.50 25.88 12.90
C ILE A 7 48.06 25.84 13.46
N LYS A 8 47.57 26.95 14.03
CA LYS A 8 46.19 27.03 14.53
C LYS A 8 45.16 26.89 13.43
N ASP A 9 45.38 27.55 12.29
CA ASP A 9 44.50 27.46 11.12
C ASP A 9 44.54 26.05 10.50
N GLY A 10 45.71 25.39 10.49
CA GLY A 10 45.86 24.01 10.05
C GLY A 10 45.10 23.01 10.93
N ILE A 11 45.17 23.18 12.25
CA ILE A 11 44.43 22.34 13.21
C ILE A 11 42.92 22.56 13.06
N ALA A 12 42.49 23.82 12.95
CA ALA A 12 41.07 24.15 12.76
C ALA A 12 40.51 23.50 11.48
N ASN A 13 41.23 23.65 10.35
CA ASN A 13 40.82 23.04 9.08
C ASN A 13 40.82 21.51 9.15
N PHE A 14 41.79 20.88 9.84
CA PHE A 14 41.80 19.44 10.04
C PHE A 14 40.55 18.95 10.78
N PHE A 15 40.17 19.62 11.88
CA PHE A 15 38.95 19.29 12.61
C PHE A 15 37.69 19.52 11.77
N THR A 16 37.66 20.56 10.94
CA THR A 16 36.56 20.80 9.99
C THR A 16 36.44 19.65 8.98
N TYR A 17 37.53 19.25 8.33
CA TYR A 17 37.50 18.15 7.36
C TYR A 17 37.19 16.81 8.02
N LEU A 18 37.70 16.56 9.22
CA LEU A 18 37.39 15.36 9.99
C LEU A 18 35.90 15.30 10.32
N ALA A 19 35.33 16.39 10.82
CA ALA A 19 33.91 16.48 11.16
C ALA A 19 33.02 16.31 9.91
N SER A 20 33.34 17.00 8.81
CA SER A 20 32.60 16.85 7.54
C SER A 20 32.68 15.44 6.98
N SER A 21 33.86 14.80 7.03
CA SER A 21 34.05 13.42 6.59
C SER A 21 33.26 12.43 7.47
N ALA A 22 33.28 12.61 8.78
CA ALA A 22 32.52 11.78 9.70
C ALA A 22 31.01 11.87 9.44
N THR A 23 30.46 13.07 9.24
CA THR A 23 29.04 13.24 8.88
C THR A 23 28.70 12.56 7.56
N PHE A 24 29.57 12.72 6.55
CA PHE A 24 29.37 12.08 5.25
C PHE A 24 29.40 10.54 5.34
N LEU A 25 30.33 9.98 6.12
CA LEU A 25 30.42 8.54 6.37
C LEU A 25 29.19 8.02 7.12
N ILE A 26 28.70 8.75 8.12
CA ILE A 26 27.46 8.39 8.84
C ILE A 26 26.28 8.37 7.88
N LEU A 27 26.17 9.35 6.98
CA LEU A 27 25.10 9.39 5.98
C LEU A 27 25.15 8.15 5.07
N ILE A 28 26.32 7.81 4.54
CA ILE A 28 26.51 6.60 3.73
C ILE A 28 26.14 5.35 4.53
N ALA A 29 26.57 5.28 5.80
CA ALA A 29 26.27 4.14 6.66
C ALA A 29 24.77 3.97 6.91
N ILE A 30 24.02 5.07 7.09
CA ILE A 30 22.56 5.03 7.22
C ILE A 30 21.93 4.49 5.94
N PHE A 31 22.29 5.03 4.76
CA PHE A 31 21.76 4.52 3.49
C PHE A 31 22.10 3.06 3.27
N ALA A 32 23.34 2.66 3.52
CA ALA A 32 23.78 1.27 3.40
C ALA A 32 23.01 0.35 4.36
N PHE A 33 22.78 0.77 5.60
CA PHE A 33 22.00 0.03 6.58
C PHE A 33 20.53 -0.12 6.16
N VAL A 34 19.90 0.96 5.69
CA VAL A 34 18.51 0.95 5.21
C VAL A 34 18.37 0.03 4.01
N ILE A 35 19.29 0.07 3.05
CA ILE A 35 19.26 -0.84 1.90
C ILE A 35 19.52 -2.27 2.34
N ALA A 36 20.55 -2.53 3.16
CA ALA A 36 20.90 -3.88 3.61
C ALA A 36 19.79 -4.55 4.44
N THR A 37 19.09 -3.77 5.27
CA THR A 37 18.01 -4.26 6.14
C THR A 37 16.65 -4.24 5.43
N GLY A 38 16.42 -3.25 4.56
CA GLY A 38 15.13 -2.99 3.93
C GLY A 38 14.95 -3.62 2.55
N LYS A 39 16.01 -4.10 1.89
CA LYS A 39 15.91 -4.71 0.55
C LYS A 39 14.95 -5.89 0.50
N ASP A 40 14.91 -6.70 1.56
CA ASP A 40 14.08 -7.91 1.59
C ASP A 40 12.61 -7.56 1.90
N THR A 41 12.36 -6.37 2.44
CA THR A 41 11.02 -5.80 2.64
C THR A 41 10.55 -4.94 1.47
N LEU A 42 11.44 -4.54 0.56
CA LEU A 42 11.08 -3.72 -0.60
C LEU A 42 10.58 -4.62 -1.74
N SER A 43 9.28 -4.91 -1.77
CA SER A 43 8.65 -5.54 -2.92
C SER A 43 8.15 -4.49 -3.92
N MET A 44 8.09 -4.85 -5.20
CA MET A 44 7.53 -3.96 -6.24
C MET A 44 6.04 -3.68 -6.00
N GLU A 45 5.35 -4.61 -5.36
CA GLU A 45 3.95 -4.46 -4.94
C GLU A 45 3.80 -3.41 -3.85
N MET A 46 4.72 -3.33 -2.87
CA MET A 46 4.72 -2.26 -1.88
C MET A 46 4.97 -0.89 -2.50
N LEU A 47 5.74 -0.79 -3.58
CA LEU A 47 5.95 0.48 -4.26
C LEU A 47 4.74 0.97 -5.05
N ARG A 48 3.85 0.06 -5.49
CA ARG A 48 2.73 0.38 -6.38
C ARG A 48 1.36 0.37 -5.70
N ASN A 49 1.21 -0.37 -4.60
CA ASN A 49 -0.05 -0.46 -3.88
C ASN A 49 -0.32 0.79 -3.05
N ASP A 50 -1.58 0.96 -2.66
CA ASP A 50 -2.01 2.04 -1.78
C ASP A 50 -1.62 1.78 -0.33
N TYR A 51 -1.40 2.88 0.40
CA TYR A 51 -1.06 2.83 1.83
C TYR A 51 -2.23 2.38 2.68
N TRP A 52 -3.41 2.95 2.42
CA TRP A 52 -4.62 2.66 3.16
C TRP A 52 -5.33 1.47 2.56
N SER A 53 -5.55 0.48 3.41
CA SER A 53 -6.49 -0.58 3.09
C SER A 53 -7.92 -0.10 3.35
N GLN A 54 -8.81 -0.36 2.39
CA GLN A 54 -10.23 -0.07 2.49
C GLN A 54 -11.00 -1.32 2.91
N ASN A 55 -11.91 -1.14 3.86
CA ASN A 55 -12.80 -2.20 4.34
C ASN A 55 -14.14 -2.08 3.63
N TYR A 56 -14.66 -3.20 3.14
CA TYR A 56 -15.95 -3.27 2.48
C TYR A 56 -16.82 -4.32 3.16
N LEU A 57 -18.08 -3.97 3.37
CA LEU A 57 -19.15 -4.91 3.66
C LEU A 57 -19.95 -5.11 2.38
N VAL A 58 -20.10 -6.36 1.94
CA VAL A 58 -20.95 -6.73 0.82
C VAL A 58 -22.02 -7.71 1.25
N GLU A 59 -23.18 -7.60 0.60
CA GLU A 59 -24.30 -8.50 0.73
C GLU A 59 -24.65 -9.05 -0.67
N TRP A 60 -25.42 -10.12 -0.72
CA TRP A 60 -25.88 -10.71 -1.97
C TRP A 60 -27.39 -10.61 -2.09
N THR A 61 -27.85 -10.12 -3.23
CA THR A 61 -29.30 -10.03 -3.52
C THR A 61 -29.79 -11.27 -4.28
N ASP A 62 -28.99 -11.81 -5.20
CA ASP A 62 -29.27 -13.03 -5.95
C ASP A 62 -28.13 -14.03 -5.79
N GLN A 63 -28.46 -15.26 -5.44
CA GLN A 63 -27.51 -16.35 -5.30
C GLN A 63 -27.95 -17.50 -6.20
N THR A 64 -27.25 -17.66 -7.32
CA THR A 64 -27.40 -18.88 -8.11
C THR A 64 -26.43 -19.93 -7.56
N GLN A 65 -26.99 -21.01 -7.02
CA GLN A 65 -26.19 -22.15 -6.60
C GLN A 65 -25.68 -22.85 -7.85
N GLN A 66 -24.38 -22.79 -8.07
CA GLN A 66 -23.70 -23.48 -9.15
C GLN A 66 -22.60 -24.36 -8.57
N THR A 67 -22.20 -25.39 -9.31
CA THR A 67 -21.06 -26.23 -8.92
C THR A 67 -19.92 -25.93 -9.86
N PHE A 68 -18.80 -25.51 -9.28
CA PHE A 68 -17.59 -25.14 -9.99
C PHE A 68 -16.53 -26.23 -9.82
N THR A 69 -15.72 -26.42 -10.86
CA THR A 69 -14.60 -27.36 -10.84
C THR A 69 -13.32 -26.59 -10.56
N LYS A 70 -12.48 -27.07 -9.63
CA LYS A 70 -11.17 -26.45 -9.36
C LYS A 70 -10.36 -26.44 -10.67
N PRO A 71 -9.93 -25.27 -11.16
CA PRO A 71 -9.06 -25.20 -12.33
C PRO A 71 -7.71 -25.91 -12.10
N ASP A 72 -7.23 -26.66 -13.10
CA ASP A 72 -5.98 -27.44 -13.03
C ASP A 72 -4.71 -26.57 -12.86
N HIS A 73 -4.79 -25.28 -13.14
CA HIS A 73 -3.68 -24.34 -13.02
C HIS A 73 -3.46 -23.80 -11.60
N LEU A 74 -4.33 -24.14 -10.65
CA LEU A 74 -4.21 -23.73 -9.26
C LEU A 74 -3.30 -24.68 -8.48
N GLY A 75 -2.30 -24.12 -7.81
CA GLY A 75 -1.39 -24.87 -6.95
C GLY A 75 -2.10 -25.59 -5.79
N ASP A 76 -1.36 -26.51 -5.16
CA ASP A 76 -1.83 -27.31 -4.03
C ASP A 76 -2.02 -26.45 -2.76
N GLU A 77 -1.38 -25.28 -2.70
CA GLU A 77 -1.53 -24.30 -1.63
C GLU A 77 -2.89 -23.59 -1.62
N VAL A 78 -3.63 -23.65 -2.74
CA VAL A 78 -4.93 -22.98 -2.87
C VAL A 78 -6.06 -23.93 -2.48
N VAL A 79 -6.77 -23.55 -1.43
CA VAL A 79 -7.98 -24.24 -0.96
C VAL A 79 -9.17 -23.68 -1.72
N TYR A 80 -9.87 -24.53 -2.46
CA TYR A 80 -10.94 -24.12 -3.39
C TYR A 80 -12.31 -24.58 -2.91
N SER A 81 -13.28 -23.67 -2.87
CA SER A 81 -14.70 -23.95 -2.65
C SER A 81 -15.37 -24.25 -3.99
N THR A 82 -15.81 -25.50 -4.16
CA THR A 82 -16.53 -25.93 -5.38
C THR A 82 -17.96 -25.40 -5.43
N LYS A 83 -18.56 -25.04 -4.30
CA LYS A 83 -19.93 -24.54 -4.25
C LYS A 83 -20.05 -23.08 -4.68
N TYR A 84 -19.02 -22.27 -4.41
CA TYR A 84 -19.05 -20.84 -4.71
C TYR A 84 -17.98 -20.38 -5.71
N GLY A 85 -17.11 -21.29 -6.16
CA GLY A 85 -16.15 -21.01 -7.23
C GLY A 85 -15.02 -20.07 -6.79
N ILE A 86 -14.60 -20.12 -5.53
CA ILE A 86 -13.59 -19.21 -4.97
C ILE A 86 -12.43 -19.98 -4.32
N GLY A 87 -11.21 -19.51 -4.53
CA GLY A 87 -9.98 -20.07 -4.01
C GLY A 87 -9.32 -19.16 -2.97
N PHE A 88 -8.85 -19.75 -1.88
CA PHE A 88 -8.21 -19.04 -0.77
C PHE A 88 -6.81 -19.59 -0.47
N THR A 89 -5.91 -18.69 -0.07
CA THR A 89 -4.58 -19.03 0.45
C THR A 89 -4.40 -18.46 1.85
N ASN A 90 -3.64 -19.20 2.67
CA ASN A 90 -3.23 -18.75 3.99
C ASN A 90 -1.96 -17.91 3.86
N GLU A 91 -2.01 -16.65 4.30
CA GLU A 91 -0.86 -15.76 4.31
C GLU A 91 -0.56 -15.24 5.72
N ILE A 92 0.67 -14.77 5.92
CA ILE A 92 1.09 -14.07 7.13
C ILE A 92 1.55 -12.68 6.72
N ASN A 93 0.91 -11.64 7.26
CA ASN A 93 1.30 -10.26 6.95
C ASN A 93 2.61 -9.86 7.65
N HIS A 94 3.10 -8.66 7.32
CA HIS A 94 4.27 -8.05 7.98
C HIS A 94 4.11 -7.89 9.50
N GLU A 95 2.87 -7.84 10.01
CA GLU A 95 2.55 -7.79 11.44
C GLU A 95 2.47 -9.18 12.10
N LYS A 96 2.85 -10.25 11.39
CA LYS A 96 2.79 -11.66 11.82
C LYS A 96 1.37 -12.16 12.14
N GLN A 97 0.35 -11.48 11.63
CA GLN A 97 -1.03 -11.91 11.71
C GLN A 97 -1.35 -12.83 10.55
N ARG A 98 -2.17 -13.84 10.83
CA ARG A 98 -2.66 -14.76 9.81
C ARG A 98 -3.81 -14.11 9.06
N LEU A 99 -3.73 -14.16 7.74
CA LEU A 99 -4.72 -13.64 6.82
C LEU A 99 -5.18 -14.77 5.90
N ILE A 100 -6.42 -14.66 5.42
CA ILE A 100 -6.92 -15.47 4.32
C ILE A 100 -7.08 -14.57 3.11
N ARG A 101 -6.32 -14.85 2.06
CA ARG A 101 -6.34 -14.06 0.82
C ARG A 101 -7.11 -14.78 -0.27
N VAL A 102 -7.90 -14.03 -1.03
CA VAL A 102 -8.54 -14.52 -2.25
C VAL A 102 -7.49 -14.69 -3.33
N SER A 103 -7.31 -15.93 -3.81
CA SER A 103 -6.33 -16.28 -4.85
C SER A 103 -6.96 -16.51 -6.22
N TYR A 104 -8.24 -16.86 -6.24
CA TYR A 104 -8.98 -17.11 -7.47
C TYR A 104 -10.47 -16.90 -7.25
N ILE A 105 -11.14 -16.38 -8.28
CA ILE A 105 -12.60 -16.27 -8.34
C ILE A 105 -13.00 -16.71 -9.74
N ASP A 106 -13.98 -17.59 -9.85
CA ASP A 106 -14.56 -17.98 -11.12
C ASP A 106 -15.43 -16.86 -11.71
N ASP A 107 -15.48 -16.71 -13.03
CA ASP A 107 -16.22 -15.61 -13.70
C ASP A 107 -17.72 -15.63 -13.35
N ASP A 108 -18.31 -16.82 -13.20
CA ASP A 108 -19.72 -17.01 -12.85
C ASP A 108 -19.99 -17.07 -11.33
N SER A 109 -18.98 -16.78 -10.50
CA SER A 109 -19.09 -16.81 -9.04
C SER A 109 -20.02 -15.73 -8.49
N VAL A 110 -20.76 -16.05 -7.42
CA VAL A 110 -21.58 -15.07 -6.67
C VAL A 110 -20.75 -13.93 -6.08
N PHE A 111 -19.43 -14.12 -5.89
CA PHE A 111 -18.53 -13.08 -5.40
C PHE A 111 -18.29 -11.95 -6.43
N ASN A 112 -18.61 -12.19 -7.71
CA ASN A 112 -18.60 -11.15 -8.74
C ASN A 112 -19.88 -10.30 -8.75
N GLN A 113 -20.97 -10.81 -8.17
CA GLN A 113 -22.29 -10.21 -8.18
C GLN A 113 -22.75 -9.80 -6.78
N SER A 114 -21.90 -9.07 -6.05
CA SER A 114 -22.23 -8.57 -4.71
C SER A 114 -22.62 -7.10 -4.73
N VAL A 115 -23.33 -6.65 -3.69
CA VAL A 115 -23.74 -5.26 -3.50
C VAL A 115 -23.09 -4.68 -2.26
N ASN A 116 -22.65 -3.44 -2.33
CA ASN A 116 -22.00 -2.76 -1.21
C ASN A 116 -23.03 -2.40 -0.13
N ALA A 117 -22.91 -3.03 1.03
CA ALA A 117 -23.74 -2.78 2.21
C ALA A 117 -23.07 -1.80 3.20
N THR A 118 -21.87 -1.30 2.90
CA THR A 118 -21.22 -0.24 3.67
C THR A 118 -22.04 1.04 3.60
N LYS A 119 -22.50 1.55 4.75
CA LYS A 119 -23.27 2.81 4.82
C LYS A 119 -22.37 3.97 4.38
N GLY A 120 -22.64 4.51 3.19
CA GLY A 120 -21.87 5.59 2.57
C GLY A 120 -22.42 6.00 1.21
N PRO A 121 -21.70 6.84 0.45
CA PRO A 121 -22.13 7.32 -0.86
C PRO A 121 -22.36 6.18 -1.89
N SER A 122 -21.58 5.10 -1.78
CA SER A 122 -21.64 3.91 -2.65
C SER A 122 -22.52 2.79 -2.09
N TYR A 123 -23.41 3.08 -1.14
CA TYR A 123 -24.33 2.09 -0.60
C TYR A 123 -25.31 1.60 -1.68
N GLY A 124 -25.39 0.28 -1.87
CA GLY A 124 -26.23 -0.35 -2.88
C GLY A 124 -25.62 -0.39 -4.28
N GLU A 125 -24.40 0.09 -4.48
CA GLU A 125 -23.68 -0.09 -5.75
C GLU A 125 -23.14 -1.51 -5.88
N SER A 126 -23.08 -2.02 -7.11
CA SER A 126 -22.46 -3.32 -7.38
C SER A 126 -20.97 -3.26 -7.08
N LEU A 127 -20.50 -4.21 -6.27
CA LEU A 127 -19.10 -4.34 -5.90
C LEU A 127 -18.66 -5.77 -6.19
N THR A 128 -17.50 -5.90 -6.82
CA THR A 128 -16.90 -7.20 -7.14
C THR A 128 -15.70 -7.41 -6.23
N VAL A 129 -15.66 -8.58 -5.57
CA VAL A 129 -14.48 -8.99 -4.82
C VAL A 129 -13.35 -9.26 -5.81
N SER A 130 -12.15 -8.77 -5.53
CA SER A 130 -11.00 -8.91 -6.42
C SER A 130 -10.01 -9.94 -5.90
N ILE A 131 -9.24 -10.54 -6.81
CA ILE A 131 -8.09 -11.37 -6.46
C ILE A 131 -7.11 -10.50 -5.66
N GLY A 132 -6.65 -11.02 -4.52
CA GLY A 132 -5.77 -10.30 -3.60
C GLY A 132 -6.48 -9.70 -2.38
N ASP A 133 -7.80 -9.67 -2.34
CA ASP A 133 -8.56 -9.20 -1.17
C ASP A 133 -8.40 -10.12 0.04
N GLN A 134 -8.40 -9.52 1.23
CA GLN A 134 -8.27 -10.21 2.52
C GLN A 134 -9.65 -10.41 3.13
N ILE A 135 -10.01 -11.67 3.40
CA ILE A 135 -11.31 -12.02 3.98
C ILE A 135 -11.23 -11.89 5.50
N GLU A 136 -12.04 -11.00 6.07
CA GLU A 136 -12.08 -10.79 7.52
C GLU A 136 -13.17 -11.62 8.19
N LYS A 137 -14.36 -11.64 7.57
CA LYS A 137 -15.54 -12.34 8.08
C LYS A 137 -16.53 -12.64 6.96
N ILE A 138 -17.04 -13.85 6.90
CA ILE A 138 -18.19 -14.26 6.08
C ILE A 138 -19.29 -14.77 7.01
N GLU A 139 -20.52 -14.37 6.74
CA GLU A 139 -21.72 -14.89 7.36
C GLU A 139 -22.53 -15.64 6.31
N GLY A 140 -22.93 -16.87 6.64
CA GLY A 140 -23.84 -17.65 5.81
C GLY A 140 -24.85 -18.41 6.65
N VAL A 141 -25.85 -18.99 6.00
CA VAL A 141 -26.92 -19.76 6.62
C VAL A 141 -26.87 -21.18 6.09
N ASN A 142 -26.96 -22.16 6.99
CA ASN A 142 -27.04 -23.58 6.62
C ASN A 142 -28.49 -24.00 6.32
N ALA A 143 -28.70 -25.20 5.79
CA ALA A 143 -29.99 -25.85 5.54
C ALA A 143 -30.94 -25.87 6.75
N THR A 144 -30.38 -25.82 7.96
CA THR A 144 -31.14 -25.79 9.22
C THR A 144 -31.55 -24.37 9.65
N GLY A 145 -31.26 -23.35 8.84
CA GLY A 145 -31.52 -21.94 9.17
C GLY A 145 -30.55 -21.36 10.21
N THR A 146 -29.46 -22.07 10.55
CA THR A 146 -28.47 -21.61 11.53
C THR A 146 -27.40 -20.75 10.86
N THR A 147 -27.10 -19.59 11.43
CA THR A 147 -26.02 -18.71 10.96
C THR A 147 -24.65 -19.31 11.29
N ILE A 148 -23.83 -19.49 10.26
CA ILE A 148 -22.43 -19.91 10.35
C ILE A 148 -21.55 -18.68 10.12
N LEU A 149 -20.66 -18.43 11.07
CA LEU A 149 -19.66 -17.37 11.00
C LEU A 149 -18.30 -18.00 10.70
N MET A 150 -17.57 -17.41 9.76
CA MET A 150 -16.25 -17.89 9.33
C MET A 150 -15.34 -16.72 8.94
N GLY A 151 -14.03 -16.93 8.93
CA GLY A 151 -13.04 -15.91 8.52
C GLY A 151 -11.88 -15.75 9.50
N THR A 152 -10.96 -14.84 9.19
CA THR A 152 -9.75 -14.56 10.01
C THR A 152 -10.12 -14.06 11.40
N THR A 153 -11.23 -13.32 11.55
CA THR A 153 -11.74 -12.82 12.84
C THR A 153 -12.00 -13.97 13.83
N PHE A 154 -12.33 -15.16 13.33
CA PHE A 154 -12.61 -16.36 14.12
C PHE A 154 -11.42 -17.33 14.18
N ALA A 155 -10.23 -16.89 13.76
CA ALA A 155 -9.00 -17.69 13.69
C ALA A 155 -9.14 -18.97 12.84
N ASP A 156 -10.05 -18.98 11.87
CA ASP A 156 -10.15 -20.06 10.89
C ASP A 156 -8.94 -20.05 9.95
N LYS A 157 -8.58 -21.24 9.44
CA LYS A 157 -7.67 -21.38 8.30
C LYS A 157 -8.47 -21.49 7.01
N ALA A 158 -7.85 -21.25 5.86
CA ALA A 158 -8.48 -21.40 4.54
C ALA A 158 -9.22 -22.75 4.39
N GLU A 159 -8.66 -23.85 4.87
CA GLU A 159 -9.26 -25.18 4.86
C GLU A 159 -10.56 -25.25 5.69
N SER A 160 -10.50 -24.77 6.94
CA SER A 160 -11.67 -24.71 7.84
C SER A 160 -12.75 -23.81 7.28
N MET A 161 -12.35 -22.68 6.70
CA MET A 161 -13.25 -21.70 6.12
C MET A 161 -13.97 -22.27 4.90
N VAL A 162 -13.25 -22.93 3.97
CA VAL A 162 -13.87 -23.56 2.80
C VAL A 162 -14.83 -24.68 3.20
N MET A 163 -14.47 -25.51 4.18
CA MET A 163 -15.37 -26.55 4.67
C MET A 163 -16.67 -25.96 5.26
N LYS A 164 -16.56 -24.88 6.05
CA LYS A 164 -17.74 -24.17 6.57
C LYS A 164 -18.53 -23.51 5.45
N LEU A 165 -17.85 -22.92 4.48
CA LEU A 165 -18.45 -22.25 3.34
C LEU A 165 -19.28 -23.24 2.52
N ASP A 166 -18.71 -24.38 2.14
CA ASP A 166 -19.41 -25.41 1.36
C ASP A 166 -20.61 -26.02 2.12
N SER A 167 -20.60 -25.96 3.46
CA SER A 167 -21.73 -26.36 4.30
C SER A 167 -22.88 -25.36 4.36
N THR A 168 -22.68 -24.10 3.93
CA THR A 168 -23.75 -23.08 3.89
C THR A 168 -24.60 -23.22 2.63
N GLU A 169 -25.90 -22.94 2.72
CA GLU A 169 -26.80 -22.87 1.56
C GLU A 169 -26.86 -21.48 0.94
N SER A 170 -26.75 -20.44 1.75
CA SER A 170 -26.74 -19.05 1.29
C SER A 170 -25.76 -18.21 2.09
N LEU A 171 -25.19 -17.19 1.44
CA LEU A 171 -24.34 -16.19 2.08
C LEU A 171 -25.17 -14.96 2.44
N THR A 172 -24.97 -14.39 3.62
CA THR A 172 -25.67 -13.19 4.08
C THR A 172 -24.80 -11.98 3.85
N SER A 173 -23.60 -11.98 4.44
CA SER A 173 -22.69 -10.85 4.38
C SER A 173 -21.23 -11.30 4.29
N LEU A 174 -20.41 -10.51 3.62
CA LEU A 174 -18.96 -10.64 3.61
C LEU A 174 -18.34 -9.30 3.98
N TYR A 175 -17.46 -9.35 4.96
CA TYR A 175 -16.58 -8.27 5.33
C TYR A 175 -15.17 -8.62 4.86
N TYR A 176 -14.65 -7.83 3.93
CA TYR A 176 -13.32 -7.99 3.37
C TYR A 176 -12.56 -6.68 3.33
N LYS A 177 -11.26 -6.80 3.15
CA LYS A 177 -10.30 -5.72 3.24
C LYS A 177 -9.37 -5.78 2.04
N THR A 178 -9.25 -4.68 1.31
CA THR A 178 -8.35 -4.59 0.16
C THR A 178 -6.89 -4.67 0.59
N PRO A 179 -5.98 -5.19 -0.24
CA PRO A 179 -4.55 -5.22 0.10
C PRO A 179 -4.02 -3.79 0.29
N GLY A 180 -3.55 -3.48 1.50
CA GLY A 180 -2.88 -2.21 1.81
C GLY A 180 -1.39 -2.39 2.14
N GLY A 181 -0.76 -1.34 2.64
CA GLY A 181 0.65 -1.37 3.04
C GLY A 181 1.63 -0.97 1.93
N GLY A 182 1.13 -0.43 0.82
CA GLY A 182 2.00 0.21 -0.16
C GLY A 182 2.41 1.63 0.23
N ILE A 183 3.41 2.18 -0.46
CA ILE A 183 3.97 3.51 -0.21
C ILE A 183 3.84 4.43 -1.43
N TRP A 184 3.10 4.03 -2.47
CA TRP A 184 3.00 4.79 -3.70
C TRP A 184 2.46 6.21 -3.46
N GLY A 185 1.40 6.33 -2.66
CA GLY A 185 0.80 7.62 -2.34
C GLY A 185 1.77 8.59 -1.64
N SER A 186 2.58 8.10 -0.69
CA SER A 186 3.56 8.93 0.03
C SER A 186 4.78 9.27 -0.85
N LEU A 187 5.19 8.35 -1.72
CA LEU A 187 6.24 8.59 -2.70
C LEU A 187 5.82 9.67 -3.71
N LEU A 188 4.59 9.55 -4.24
CA LEU A 188 4.03 10.51 -5.20
C LEU A 188 3.90 11.91 -4.58
N ALA A 189 3.40 12.00 -3.34
CA ALA A 189 3.32 13.27 -2.62
C ALA A 189 4.70 13.91 -2.41
N THR A 190 5.72 13.11 -2.07
CA THR A 190 7.10 13.60 -1.90
C THR A 190 7.67 14.10 -3.22
N LEU A 191 7.47 13.36 -4.32
CA LEU A 191 7.88 13.78 -5.67
C LEU A 191 7.17 15.06 -6.11
N MET A 192 5.87 15.19 -5.83
CA MET A 192 5.13 16.43 -6.08
C MET A 192 5.69 17.60 -5.27
N LEU A 193 6.03 17.40 -3.99
CA LEU A 193 6.62 18.43 -3.14
C LEU A 193 7.99 18.86 -3.65
N ILE A 194 8.85 17.90 -4.02
CA ILE A 194 10.13 18.19 -4.67
C ILE A 194 9.90 18.97 -5.97
N GLY A 195 8.98 18.53 -6.82
CA GLY A 195 8.64 19.21 -8.07
C GLY A 195 8.16 20.65 -7.87
N ILE A 196 7.25 20.87 -6.92
CA ILE A 196 6.73 22.20 -6.58
C ILE A 196 7.84 23.07 -5.97
N SER A 197 8.66 22.53 -5.07
CA SER A 197 9.78 23.28 -4.49
C SER A 197 10.79 23.71 -5.55
N LEU A 198 11.14 22.83 -6.49
CA LEU A 198 12.02 23.15 -7.61
C LEU A 198 11.40 24.19 -8.54
N LEU A 199 10.09 24.09 -8.83
CA LEU A 199 9.37 25.04 -9.68
C LEU A 199 9.53 26.49 -9.20
N PHE A 200 9.53 26.72 -7.89
CA PHE A 200 9.73 28.05 -7.31
C PHE A 200 11.21 28.38 -7.04
N ALA A 201 12.02 27.40 -6.62
CA ALA A 201 13.43 27.62 -6.30
C ALA A 201 14.28 27.95 -7.53
N LEU A 202 14.00 27.33 -8.69
CA LEU A 202 14.74 27.57 -9.93
C LEU A 202 14.66 29.03 -10.42
N PRO A 203 13.47 29.63 -10.59
CA PRO A 203 13.38 31.02 -11.03
C PRO A 203 13.97 31.98 -10.00
N ILE A 204 13.68 31.80 -8.71
CA ILE A 204 14.24 32.66 -7.64
C ILE A 204 15.77 32.57 -7.62
N GLY A 205 16.34 31.37 -7.76
CA GLY A 205 17.79 31.15 -7.81
C GLY A 205 18.44 31.83 -9.02
N ILE A 206 17.81 31.77 -10.19
CA ILE A 206 18.29 32.46 -11.40
C ILE A 206 18.24 33.98 -11.22
N PHE A 207 17.16 34.53 -10.64
CA PHE A 207 17.05 35.98 -10.37
C PHE A 207 18.08 36.44 -9.33
N ALA A 208 18.28 35.68 -8.25
CA ALA A 208 19.27 36.00 -7.23
C ALA A 208 20.70 36.00 -7.79
N LYS A 209 21.03 35.04 -8.67
CA LYS A 209 22.31 35.01 -9.36
C LYS A 209 22.51 36.23 -10.27
N ASN A 210 21.52 36.57 -11.10
CA ASN A 210 21.61 37.74 -11.98
C ASN A 210 21.76 39.07 -11.23
N LEU A 211 21.14 39.20 -10.06
CA LEU A 211 21.32 40.35 -9.16
C LEU A 211 22.73 40.40 -8.55
N SER A 212 23.28 39.25 -8.17
CA SER A 212 24.64 39.15 -7.62
C SER A 212 25.74 39.40 -8.66
N ASP A 213 25.49 39.07 -9.93
CA ASP A 213 26.44 39.27 -11.05
C ASP A 213 26.42 40.71 -11.62
N GLY A 214 25.68 41.64 -11.00
CA GLY A 214 25.71 43.07 -11.34
C GLY A 214 24.90 43.48 -12.56
N ASN A 215 24.11 42.56 -13.15
CA ASN A 215 23.25 42.86 -14.28
C ASN A 215 21.89 43.38 -13.79
N CYS A 216 21.91 44.56 -13.18
CA CYS A 216 20.71 45.25 -12.72
C CYS A 216 19.96 45.80 -13.95
N PRO A 217 18.74 45.34 -14.27
CA PRO A 217 17.89 46.13 -15.15
C PRO A 217 17.58 47.42 -14.39
N THR A 218 18.23 48.52 -14.77
CA THR A 218 17.83 49.85 -14.33
C THR A 218 16.35 50.02 -14.66
N PHE A 219 15.50 49.84 -13.65
CA PHE A 219 14.13 50.31 -13.68
C PHE A 219 14.23 51.84 -13.73
N LYS A 220 14.31 52.40 -14.95
CA LYS A 220 14.05 53.81 -15.16
C LYS A 220 12.58 54.01 -14.80
N ILE A 221 12.34 54.48 -13.59
CA ILE A 221 11.09 55.14 -13.24
C ILE A 221 11.03 56.36 -14.16
N GLN A 222 10.27 56.20 -15.24
CA GLN A 222 9.92 57.30 -16.12
C GLN A 222 9.03 58.22 -15.29
N GLN A 223 9.63 59.27 -14.75
CA GLN A 223 8.91 60.38 -14.12
C GLN A 223 7.94 60.94 -15.16
N PHE A 224 6.67 60.60 -15.03
CA PHE A 224 5.58 61.31 -15.64
C PHE A 224 4.96 62.21 -14.56
N TYR A 225 5.31 63.49 -14.71
CA TYR A 225 4.74 64.72 -14.13
C TYR A 225 4.76 64.91 -12.60
#